data_AF-A0A1A7BXD6-F1
#
_entry.id   AF-A0A1A7BXD6-F1
#
_cell.length_a   1.000
_cell.length_b   1.000
_cell.length_c   1.000
_cell.angle_alpha   90.00
_cell.angle_beta   90.00
_cell.angle_gamma   90.00
#
_symmetry.space_group_name_H-M   'P 1'
#
loop_
_entity.id
_entity.type
_entity.pdbx_description
1 polymer ?
#
loop_
_entity_poly.entity_id
_entity_poly.type
_entity_poly.pdbx_seq_one_letter_code
_entity_poly.pdbx_strand_id
1 'polypeptide(L)'
;MNKSLRSFKQGAQAGFTLIELIVVIVILGILAATAIPKFIDMGTQARVASVTAAEGALRGGASLAHAQWLVGGGSAPSITMEGANVDITAGYPTADTIGNAVNMSGYTNTTAGVYVVDGRATCSVTYTTATTGLPGIVRNIAGC
;
A
#
# COMPACT_ATOMS: atom_id res chain seq x y z
N MET A 1 -71.63 -18.79 -24.63
CA MET A 1 -70.60 -17.76 -24.88
C MET A 1 -69.22 -18.40 -24.73
N ASN A 2 -68.64 -18.92 -25.81
CA ASN A 2 -67.29 -19.49 -25.80
C ASN A 2 -66.26 -18.36 -26.01
N LYS A 3 -65.51 -18.01 -24.97
CA LYS A 3 -64.33 -17.15 -25.09
C LYS A 3 -63.18 -17.99 -25.64
N SER A 4 -62.83 -17.72 -26.89
CA SER A 4 -61.63 -18.21 -27.58
C SER A 4 -60.38 -17.92 -26.75
N LEU A 5 -59.67 -18.98 -26.37
CA LEU A 5 -58.36 -18.94 -25.73
C LEU A 5 -57.34 -18.51 -26.79
N ARG A 6 -56.80 -17.29 -26.64
CA ARG A 6 -55.75 -16.77 -27.51
C ARG A 6 -54.49 -17.61 -27.31
N SER A 7 -54.09 -18.27 -28.39
CA SER A 7 -52.79 -18.91 -28.57
C SER A 7 -51.68 -17.90 -28.24
N PHE A 8 -50.87 -18.20 -27.23
CA PHE A 8 -49.58 -17.55 -27.03
C PHE A 8 -48.68 -17.96 -28.19
N LYS A 9 -48.45 -17.05 -29.14
CA LYS A 9 -47.39 -17.20 -30.14
C LYS A 9 -46.08 -17.40 -29.39
N GLN A 10 -45.60 -18.64 -29.38
CA GLN A 10 -44.29 -19.01 -28.90
C GLN A 10 -43.26 -18.36 -29.85
N GLY A 11 -42.66 -17.24 -29.42
CA GLY A 11 -41.48 -16.72 -30.09
C GLY A 11 -40.42 -17.82 -30.07
N ALA A 12 -39.84 -18.13 -31.22
CA ALA A 12 -38.81 -19.15 -31.33
C ALA A 12 -37.67 -18.81 -30.36
N GLN A 13 -37.58 -19.53 -29.25
CA GLN A 13 -36.51 -19.37 -28.29
C GLN A 13 -35.29 -20.05 -28.90
N ALA A 14 -34.46 -19.27 -29.59
CA ALA A 14 -33.18 -19.73 -30.11
C ALA A 14 -32.31 -20.11 -28.90
N GLY A 15 -32.17 -21.42 -28.65
CA GLY A 15 -31.26 -21.94 -27.64
C GLY A 15 -29.81 -21.67 -28.06
N PHE A 16 -28.95 -21.34 -27.10
CA PHE A 16 -27.50 -21.27 -27.29
C PHE A 16 -26.98 -22.64 -27.77
N THR A 17 -26.11 -22.65 -28.77
CA THR A 17 -25.49 -23.89 -29.24
C THR A 17 -24.40 -24.34 -28.27
N LEU A 18 -24.18 -25.66 -28.14
CA LEU A 18 -23.07 -26.19 -27.32
C LEU A 18 -21.71 -25.68 -27.81
N ILE A 19 -21.57 -25.49 -29.13
CA ILE A 19 -20.32 -24.99 -29.72
C ILE A 19 -20.05 -23.52 -29.36
N GLU A 20 -21.08 -22.66 -29.29
CA GLU A 20 -20.91 -21.28 -28.82
C GLU A 20 -20.37 -21.24 -27.39
N LEU A 21 -20.92 -22.08 -26.50
CA LEU A 21 -20.46 -22.12 -25.12
C LEU A 21 -19.00 -22.61 -25.03
N ILE A 22 -18.63 -23.61 -25.84
CA ILE A 22 -17.26 -24.13 -25.91
C ILE A 22 -16.29 -23.05 -26.41
N VAL A 23 -16.64 -22.32 -27.48
CA VAL A 23 -15.78 -21.26 -28.02
C VAL A 23 -15.57 -20.14 -26.99
N VAL A 24 -16.62 -19.77 -26.24
CA VAL A 24 -16.52 -18.73 -25.21
C VAL A 24 -15.56 -19.16 -24.09
N ILE A 25 -15.67 -20.39 -23.56
CA ILE A 25 -14.76 -20.84 -22.49
C ILE A 25 -13.31 -20.99 -22.98
N VAL A 26 -13.11 -21.34 -24.26
CA VAL A 26 -11.77 -21.40 -24.86
C VAL A 26 -11.15 -20.00 -24.93
N ILE A 27 -11.91 -19.01 -25.40
CA ILE A 27 -11.44 -17.62 -25.47
C ILE A 27 -11.14 -17.09 -24.05
N LEU A 28 -12.05 -17.30 -23.08
CA LEU A 28 -11.82 -16.90 -21.70
C LEU A 28 -10.61 -17.60 -21.08
N GLY A 29 -10.35 -18.87 -21.42
CA GLY A 29 -9.18 -19.62 -20.99
C GLY A 29 -7.87 -18.99 -21.47
N ILE A 30 -7.80 -18.58 -22.74
CA ILE A 30 -6.61 -17.93 -23.32
C ILE A 30 -6.38 -16.55 -22.68
N LEU A 31 -7.44 -15.77 -22.50
CA LEU A 31 -7.36 -14.47 -21.85
C LEU A 31 -6.90 -14.60 -20.38
N ALA A 32 -7.45 -15.56 -19.65
CA ALA A 32 -7.05 -15.83 -18.26
C ALA A 32 -5.57 -16.25 -18.17
N ALA A 33 -5.11 -17.16 -19.05
CA ALA A 33 -3.73 -17.64 -19.05
C ALA A 33 -2.70 -16.53 -19.26
N THR A 34 -3.04 -15.50 -20.04
CA THR A 34 -2.14 -14.37 -20.32
C THR A 34 -2.29 -13.20 -19.34
N ALA A 35 -3.47 -12.99 -18.76
CA ALA A 35 -3.74 -11.87 -17.85
C ALA A 35 -3.33 -12.15 -16.40
N ILE A 36 -3.49 -13.39 -15.91
CA ILE A 36 -3.24 -13.73 -14.50
C ILE A 36 -1.78 -13.45 -14.08
N PRO A 37 -0.74 -13.85 -14.84
CA PRO A 37 0.65 -13.59 -14.43
C PRO A 37 0.94 -12.09 -14.26
N LYS A 38 0.48 -11.28 -15.22
CA LYS A 38 0.66 -9.82 -15.18
C LYS A 38 -0.06 -9.18 -13.99
N PHE A 39 -1.27 -9.64 -13.67
CA PHE A 39 -2.04 -9.11 -12.55
C PHE A 39 -1.33 -9.35 -11.20
N ILE A 40 -0.70 -10.53 -11.03
CA ILE A 40 0.08 -10.86 -9.84
C ILE A 40 1.32 -9.94 -9.74
N ASP A 41 2.06 -9.78 -10.84
CA ASP A 41 3.25 -8.93 -10.88
C ASP A 41 2.94 -7.46 -10.55
N MET A 42 1.80 -6.95 -11.01
CA MET A 42 1.34 -5.59 -10.70
C MET A 42 1.10 -5.40 -9.20
N GLY A 43 0.53 -6.40 -8.52
CA GLY A 43 0.32 -6.35 -7.07
C GLY A 43 1.64 -6.30 -6.30
N THR A 44 2.62 -7.10 -6.69
CA THR A 44 3.97 -7.07 -6.09
C THR A 44 4.67 -5.74 -6.35
N GLN A 45 4.64 -5.22 -7.58
CA GLN A 45 5.24 -3.93 -7.91
C GLN A 45 4.60 -2.77 -7.14
N ALA A 46 3.26 -2.79 -6.96
CA ALA A 46 2.56 -1.79 -6.16
C ALA A 46 3.06 -1.78 -4.71
N ARG A 47 3.23 -2.95 -4.08
CA ARG A 47 3.76 -3.04 -2.71
C ARG A 47 5.19 -2.53 -2.60
N VAL A 48 6.06 -2.93 -3.53
CA VAL A 48 7.46 -2.45 -3.57
C VAL A 48 7.50 -0.93 -3.73
N ALA A 49 6.63 -0.36 -4.56
CA ALA A 49 6.50 1.08 -4.71
C ALA A 49 6.01 1.75 -3.42
N SER A 50 5.02 1.18 -2.73
CA SER A 50 4.54 1.68 -1.43
C SER A 50 5.65 1.66 -0.36
N VAL A 51 6.44 0.60 -0.26
CA VAL A 51 7.57 0.54 0.68
C VAL A 51 8.65 1.59 0.33
N THR A 52 8.91 1.78 -0.97
CA THR A 52 9.85 2.80 -1.46
C THR A 52 9.37 4.22 -1.15
N ALA A 53 8.08 4.48 -1.31
CA ALA A 53 7.46 5.76 -0.96
C ALA A 53 7.55 6.03 0.55
N ALA A 54 7.30 5.02 1.38
CA ALA A 54 7.41 5.14 2.83
C ALA A 54 8.84 5.47 3.28
N GLU A 55 9.86 4.84 2.68
CA GLU A 55 11.25 5.22 2.96
C GLU A 55 11.52 6.68 2.60
N GLY A 56 11.07 7.13 1.42
CA GLY A 56 11.25 8.52 1.00
C GLY A 56 10.58 9.50 1.97
N ALA A 57 9.36 9.18 2.39
CA ALA A 57 8.63 9.95 3.40
C ALA A 57 9.39 10.00 4.73
N LEU A 58 9.86 8.86 5.26
CA LEU A 58 10.62 8.81 6.51
C LEU A 58 11.93 9.62 6.43
N ARG A 59 12.66 9.53 5.30
CA ARG A 59 13.86 10.35 5.07
C ARG A 59 13.54 11.83 5.07
N GLY A 60 12.48 12.24 4.37
CA GLY A 60 12.04 13.63 4.29
C GLY A 60 11.52 14.17 5.62
N GLY A 61 10.73 13.37 6.35
CA GLY A 61 10.23 13.75 7.68
C GLY A 61 11.37 13.88 8.70
N ALA A 62 12.32 12.95 8.68
CA ALA A 62 13.48 13.03 9.57
C ALA A 62 14.36 14.25 9.28
N SER A 63 14.58 14.60 8.00
CA SER A 63 15.38 15.79 7.65
C SER A 63 14.64 17.10 7.96
N LEU A 64 13.32 17.15 7.76
CA LEU A 64 12.50 18.31 8.11
C LEU A 64 12.45 18.52 9.62
N ALA A 65 12.24 17.44 10.39
CA ALA A 65 12.29 17.47 11.85
C ALA A 65 13.66 17.95 12.35
N HIS A 66 14.75 17.43 11.78
CA HIS A 66 16.10 17.88 12.11
C HIS A 66 16.30 19.37 11.82
N ALA A 67 15.84 19.85 10.66
CA ALA A 67 15.93 21.26 10.30
C ALA A 67 15.16 22.16 11.29
N GLN A 68 13.94 21.77 11.67
CA GLN A 68 13.16 22.51 12.67
C GLN A 68 13.83 22.50 14.05
N TRP A 69 14.41 21.37 14.45
CA TRP A 69 15.15 21.26 15.70
C TRP A 69 16.40 22.17 15.72
N LEU A 70 17.15 22.25 14.61
CA LEU A 70 18.28 23.18 14.45
C LEU A 70 17.83 24.64 14.51
N VAL A 71 16.72 24.99 13.86
CA VAL A 71 16.12 26.33 13.94
C VAL A 71 15.72 26.67 15.39
N GLY A 72 15.26 25.68 16.16
CA GLY A 72 14.96 25.80 17.58
C GLY A 72 16.18 25.83 18.51
N GLY A 73 17.41 25.90 17.98
CA GLY A 73 18.65 25.99 18.76
C GLY A 73 19.33 24.65 19.05
N GLY A 74 18.81 23.53 18.54
CA GLY A 74 19.52 22.25 18.55
C GLY A 74 19.70 21.64 19.95
N SER A 75 18.73 21.81 20.85
CA SER A 75 18.82 21.25 22.22
C SER A 75 17.48 20.76 22.79
N ALA A 76 16.36 21.03 22.10
CA ALA A 76 15.06 20.61 22.58
C ALA A 76 14.92 19.07 22.54
N PRO A 77 14.36 18.43 23.58
CA PRO A 77 14.13 16.98 23.59
C PRO A 77 12.97 16.56 22.68
N SER A 78 12.13 17.51 22.26
CA SER A 78 11.06 17.29 21.29
C SER A 78 10.78 18.57 20.51
N ILE A 79 10.10 18.41 19.38
CA ILE A 79 9.57 19.49 18.55
C ILE A 79 8.09 19.22 18.24
N THR A 80 7.37 20.23 17.78
CA THR A 80 5.98 20.06 17.31
C THR A 80 5.93 20.18 15.79
N MET A 81 5.39 19.15 15.14
CA MET A 81 5.15 19.09 13.70
C MET A 81 3.67 18.87 13.45
N GLU A 82 3.02 19.76 12.70
CA GLU A 82 1.58 19.66 12.38
C GLU A 82 0.67 19.48 13.61
N GLY A 83 1.07 20.04 14.76
CA GLY A 83 0.34 19.92 16.03
C GLY A 83 0.60 18.63 16.81
N ALA A 84 1.45 17.72 16.31
CA ALA A 84 1.87 16.51 16.98
C ALA A 84 3.28 16.65 17.57
N ASN A 85 3.52 16.02 18.72
CA ASN A 85 4.84 16.00 19.34
C ASN A 85 5.74 14.95 18.67
N VAL A 86 6.96 15.34 18.33
CA VAL A 86 8.01 14.49 17.76
C VAL A 86 9.20 14.54 18.72
N ASP A 87 9.49 13.42 19.38
CA ASP A 87 10.62 13.30 20.29
C ASP A 87 11.92 13.22 19.49
N ILE A 88 12.95 13.90 19.97
CA ILE A 88 14.21 14.07 19.28
C ILE A 88 15.36 13.43 20.08
N THR A 89 16.13 12.58 19.40
CA THR A 89 17.39 12.01 19.90
C THR A 89 18.47 12.25 18.87
N ALA A 90 19.64 12.73 19.31
CA ALA A 90 20.77 13.07 18.44
C ALA A 90 20.39 14.01 17.26
N GLY A 91 19.40 14.88 17.49
CA GLY A 91 18.90 15.84 16.50
C GLY A 91 17.88 15.28 15.50
N TYR A 92 17.50 14.00 15.57
CA TYR A 92 16.51 13.38 14.69
C TYR A 92 15.34 12.76 15.47
N PRO A 93 14.18 12.53 14.83
CA PRO A 93 13.06 11.85 15.47
C PRO A 93 13.41 10.48 16.04
N THR A 94 12.75 10.10 17.13
CA THR A 94 12.79 8.73 17.65
C THR A 94 11.94 7.79 16.80
N ALA A 95 12.24 6.50 16.81
CA ALA A 95 11.42 5.47 16.17
C ALA A 95 9.98 5.44 16.70
N ASP A 96 9.77 5.81 17.97
CA ASP A 96 8.44 5.87 18.58
C ASP A 96 7.56 6.98 18.00
N THR A 97 8.17 8.12 17.63
CA THR A 97 7.42 9.33 17.24
C THR A 97 7.67 9.80 15.82
N ILE A 98 8.56 9.15 15.05
CA ILE A 98 8.79 9.50 13.64
C ILE A 98 7.51 9.49 12.81
N GLY A 99 6.55 8.62 13.16
CA GLY A 99 5.23 8.56 12.50
C GLY A 99 4.40 9.84 12.63
N ASN A 100 4.72 10.71 13.59
CA ASN A 100 4.09 12.03 13.75
C ASN A 100 4.70 13.09 12.82
N ALA A 101 5.87 12.84 12.26
CA ALA A 101 6.57 13.75 11.33
C ALA A 101 6.26 13.47 9.85
N VAL A 102 5.44 12.45 9.57
CA VAL A 102 5.16 11.96 8.21
C VAL A 102 3.74 11.44 8.09
N ASN A 103 3.12 11.59 6.91
CA ASN A 103 1.87 10.91 6.64
C ASN A 103 2.15 9.45 6.28
N MET A 104 1.80 8.54 7.19
CA MET A 104 1.95 7.10 7.02
C MET A 104 0.60 6.37 6.93
N SER A 105 -0.42 7.05 6.39
CA SER A 105 -1.72 6.45 6.12
C SER A 105 -1.58 5.28 5.14
N GLY A 106 -2.24 4.16 5.45
CA GLY A 106 -2.16 2.93 4.66
C GLY A 106 -1.02 1.99 5.03
N TYR A 107 -0.22 2.34 6.04
CA TYR A 107 0.80 1.48 6.61
C TYR A 107 0.44 1.12 8.05
N THR A 108 0.82 -0.09 8.49
CA THR A 108 0.64 -0.51 9.88
C THR A 108 1.98 -0.41 10.61
N ASN A 109 2.02 0.32 11.72
CA ASN A 109 3.17 0.34 12.61
C ASN A 109 3.11 -0.89 13.54
N THR A 110 3.95 -1.90 13.29
CA THR A 110 3.93 -3.16 14.06
C THR A 110 4.79 -3.08 15.32
N THR A 111 5.83 -2.25 15.27
CA THR A 111 6.78 -1.96 16.35
C THR A 111 7.33 -0.58 16.07
N ALA A 112 7.69 0.21 17.10
CA ALA A 112 8.28 1.54 16.94
C ALA A 112 9.26 1.62 15.75
N GLY A 113 8.94 2.49 14.79
CA GLY A 113 9.72 2.71 13.57
C GLY A 113 9.53 1.70 12.43
N VAL A 114 8.80 0.59 12.63
CA VAL A 114 8.58 -0.47 11.64
C VAL A 114 7.19 -0.34 11.03
N TYR A 115 7.15 0.03 9.75
CA TYR A 115 5.91 0.22 8.99
C TYR A 115 5.78 -0.87 7.92
N VAL A 116 4.67 -1.59 7.94
CA VAL A 116 4.37 -2.68 6.99
C VAL A 116 3.24 -2.31 6.04
N VAL A 117 3.33 -2.80 4.80
CA VAL A 117 2.29 -2.68 3.76
C VAL A 117 1.47 -3.97 3.72
N ASP A 118 0.14 -3.85 3.66
CA ASP A 118 -0.80 -4.98 3.59
C ASP A 118 -0.61 -6.05 4.70
N GLY A 119 -0.07 -5.67 5.87
CA GLY A 119 0.22 -6.60 6.96
C GLY A 119 1.36 -7.60 6.67
N ARG A 120 2.15 -7.40 5.61
CA ARG A 120 3.28 -8.27 5.26
C ARG A 120 4.58 -7.77 5.88
N ALA A 121 5.16 -8.55 6.78
CA ALA A 121 6.46 -8.24 7.38
C ALA A 121 7.61 -8.15 6.36
N THR A 122 7.45 -8.82 5.21
CA THR A 122 8.37 -8.78 4.07
C THR A 122 8.24 -7.53 3.19
N CYS A 123 7.21 -6.72 3.42
CA CYS A 123 6.96 -5.44 2.76
C CYS A 123 6.99 -4.34 3.81
N SER A 124 8.18 -4.01 4.28
CA SER A 124 8.34 -3.09 5.39
C SER A 124 9.45 -2.07 5.18
N VAL A 125 9.32 -0.96 5.89
CA VAL A 125 10.40 -0.01 6.12
C VAL A 125 10.61 0.12 7.62
N THR A 126 11.88 0.09 8.02
CA THR A 126 12.29 0.21 9.41
C THR A 126 13.11 1.48 9.56
N TYR A 127 12.62 2.38 10.42
CA TYR A 127 13.34 3.53 10.93
C TYR A 127 13.98 3.17 12.28
N THR A 128 15.29 3.36 12.39
CA THR A 128 16.03 3.22 13.65
C THR A 128 16.48 4.58 14.15
N THR A 129 16.17 4.87 15.41
CA THR A 129 16.57 6.11 16.09
C THR A 129 18.08 6.35 15.94
N ALA A 130 18.46 7.58 15.64
CA ALA A 130 19.85 7.98 15.58
C ALA A 130 20.51 7.86 16.97
N THR A 131 21.68 7.22 17.04
CA THR A 131 22.53 7.19 18.24
C THR A 131 23.69 8.17 18.11
N THR A 132 24.36 8.15 16.95
CA THR A 132 25.35 9.13 16.52
C THR A 132 25.23 9.30 15.01
N GLY A 133 24.95 10.51 14.53
CA GLY A 133 24.81 10.78 13.09
C GLY A 133 23.38 10.61 12.58
N LEU A 134 23.23 10.14 11.34
CA LEU A 134 21.94 10.01 10.65
C LEU A 134 21.15 8.79 11.18
N PRO A 135 19.81 8.84 11.19
CA PRO A 135 18.99 7.68 11.53
C PRO A 135 19.11 6.59 10.47
N GLY A 136 19.00 5.33 10.88
CA GLY A 136 18.99 4.21 9.96
C GLY A 136 17.61 4.05 9.34
N ILE A 137 17.54 3.91 8.02
CA ILE A 137 16.29 3.62 7.32
C ILE A 137 16.56 2.49 6.34
N VAL A 138 15.89 1.35 6.55
CA VAL A 138 16.11 0.12 5.80
C VAL A 138 14.77 -0.42 5.32
N ARG A 139 14.71 -0.80 4.04
CA ARG A 139 13.55 -1.50 3.47
C ARG A 139 13.76 -3.01 3.52
N ASN A 140 12.69 -3.74 3.81
CA ASN A 140 12.54 -5.14 3.47
C ASN A 140 11.51 -5.26 2.35
N ILE A 141 11.94 -5.80 1.21
CA ILE A 141 11.09 -6.09 0.04
C ILE A 141 11.24 -7.54 -0.41
N ALA A 142 11.88 -8.38 0.41
CA ALA A 142 12.14 -9.77 0.08
C ALA A 142 10.84 -10.58 0.17
N GLY A 143 10.17 -10.80 -0.96
CA GLY A 143 8.87 -11.47 -0.98
C GLY A 143 7.69 -10.54 -0.71
N CYS A 144 7.81 -9.27 -1.13
CA CYS A 144 6.64 -8.54 -1.62
C CYS A 144 6.12 -9.16 -2.93
#